data_AF-A0A2D9T016-F1
#
_entry.id   AF-A0A2D9T016-F1
#
_cell.length_a   1.000
_cell.length_b   1.000
_cell.length_c   1.000
_cell.angle_alpha   90.00
_cell.angle_beta   90.00
_cell.angle_gamma   90.00
#
_symmetry.space_group_name_H-M   'P 1'
#
loop_
_entity.id
_entity.type
_entity.pdbx_description
1 polymer ?
#
loop_
_entity_poly.entity_id
_entity_poly.type
_entity_poly.pdbx_seq_one_letter_code
_entity_poly.pdbx_strand_id
1 'polypeptide(L)'
;MSVDRERLRHDVGKYIARVATNVPPGSPVPPALAPLLLRDVYGRADEPSMRLRFRELTPGADDPVLTACRRELDALASLESPARAGDAETLTEVADRARRVARMLREWTP
;
A
#
# COMPACT_ATOMS: atom_id res chain seq x y z
N MET A 1 -7.64 -6.12 21.77
CA MET A 1 -7.18 -7.23 20.91
C MET A 1 -5.74 -6.94 20.52
N SER A 2 -4.82 -7.90 20.65
CA SER A 2 -3.44 -7.70 20.19
C SER A 2 -3.41 -7.79 18.67
N VAL A 3 -2.76 -6.82 18.00
CA VAL A 3 -2.59 -6.85 16.54
C VAL A 3 -1.52 -7.87 16.20
N ASP A 4 -1.84 -8.77 15.27
CA ASP A 4 -0.88 -9.73 14.73
C ASP A 4 0.06 -9.03 13.74
N ARG A 5 1.25 -8.68 14.21
CA ARG A 5 2.24 -7.91 13.45
C ARG A 5 2.81 -8.71 12.28
N GLU A 6 3.02 -10.01 12.45
CA GLU A 6 3.57 -10.86 11.40
C GLU A 6 2.57 -10.98 10.26
N ARG A 7 1.30 -11.21 10.60
CA ARG A 7 0.21 -11.19 9.62
C ARG A 7 0.09 -9.84 8.92
N LEU A 8 0.23 -8.72 9.62
CA LEU A 8 0.17 -7.39 8.98
C LEU A 8 1.32 -7.15 7.99
N ARG A 9 2.54 -7.54 8.38
CA ARG A 9 3.72 -7.45 7.50
C ARG A 9 3.55 -8.32 6.26
N HIS A 10 3.00 -9.51 6.41
CA HIS A 10 2.79 -10.43 5.30
C HIS A 10 1.61 -10.01 4.41
N ASP A 11 0.42 -9.82 4.98
CA ASP A 11 -0.82 -9.63 4.21
C ASP A 11 -0.95 -8.22 3.63
N VAL A 12 -0.30 -7.22 4.24
CA VAL A 12 -0.30 -5.84 3.74
C VAL A 12 1.10 -5.44 3.26
N GLY A 13 2.10 -5.48 4.13
CA GLY A 13 3.43 -4.94 3.84
C GLY A 13 4.10 -5.55 2.61
N LYS A 14 4.12 -6.88 2.51
CA LYS A 14 4.71 -7.61 1.37
C LYS A 14 3.92 -7.38 0.08
N TYR A 15 2.60 -7.43 0.13
CA TYR A 15 1.77 -7.40 -1.08
C TYR A 15 1.57 -5.99 -1.65
N ILE A 16 1.40 -4.98 -0.79
CA ILE A 16 1.18 -3.60 -1.26
C ILE A 16 2.36 -3.04 -2.05
N ALA A 17 3.59 -3.43 -1.69
CA ALA A 17 4.80 -2.93 -2.33
C ALA A 17 5.43 -3.91 -3.32
N ARG A 18 4.81 -5.07 -3.60
CA ARG A 18 5.42 -6.13 -4.42
C ARG A 18 5.85 -5.64 -5.79
N VAL A 19 5.01 -4.89 -6.49
CA VAL A 19 5.40 -4.26 -7.77
C VAL A 19 6.24 -3.01 -7.54
N ALA A 20 5.90 -2.21 -6.53
CA ALA A 20 6.57 -0.95 -6.26
C ALA A 20 8.06 -1.10 -5.90
N THR A 21 8.49 -2.25 -5.36
CA THR A 21 9.91 -2.56 -5.08
C THR A 21 10.72 -2.90 -6.33
N ASN A 22 10.06 -3.24 -7.44
CA ASN A 22 10.72 -3.48 -8.74
C ASN A 22 10.94 -2.19 -9.54
N VAL A 23 10.46 -1.04 -9.04
CA VAL A 23 10.64 0.28 -9.65
C VAL A 23 11.55 1.11 -8.76
N PRO A 24 12.62 1.72 -9.31
CA PRO A 24 13.48 2.59 -8.51
C PRO A 24 12.69 3.76 -7.90
N PRO A 25 13.04 4.22 -6.68
CA PRO A 25 12.37 5.35 -6.04
C PRO A 25 12.32 6.61 -6.92
N GLY A 26 11.17 7.27 -6.95
CA GLY A 26 10.94 8.47 -7.77
C GLY A 26 11.02 8.27 -9.29
N SER A 27 11.19 7.05 -9.77
CA SER A 27 11.23 6.76 -11.21
C SER A 27 9.84 6.48 -11.77
N PRO A 28 9.57 6.87 -13.03
CA PRO A 28 8.33 6.54 -13.70
C PRO A 28 8.02 5.04 -13.65
N VAL A 29 6.78 4.69 -13.32
CA VAL A 29 6.33 3.30 -13.35
C VAL A 29 6.23 2.85 -14.81
N PRO A 30 6.93 1.77 -15.22
CA PRO A 30 6.80 1.24 -16.57
C PRO A 30 5.33 0.88 -16.89
N PRO A 31 4.82 1.19 -18.09
CA PRO A 31 3.43 0.89 -18.45
C PRO A 31 3.03 -0.58 -18.24
N ALA A 32 3.96 -1.51 -18.46
CA ALA A 32 3.76 -2.94 -18.23
C ALA A 32 3.55 -3.31 -16.74
N LEU A 33 4.07 -2.51 -15.81
CA LEU A 33 3.93 -2.72 -14.37
C LEU A 33 2.74 -1.98 -13.77
N ALA A 34 2.21 -0.95 -14.43
CA ALA A 34 1.11 -0.14 -13.91
C ALA A 34 -0.14 -0.97 -13.55
N PRO A 35 -0.66 -1.90 -14.39
CA PRO A 35 -1.80 -2.73 -14.02
C PRO A 35 -1.55 -3.62 -12.79
N LEU A 36 -0.30 -4.09 -12.63
CA LEU A 36 0.09 -4.93 -11.50
C LEU A 36 0.18 -4.10 -10.21
N LEU A 37 0.75 -2.89 -10.29
CA LEU A 37 0.79 -1.95 -9.18
C LEU A 37 -0.62 -1.58 -8.70
N LEU A 38 -1.52 -1.24 -9.63
CA LEU A 38 -2.89 -0.88 -9.32
C LEU A 38 -3.64 -2.04 -8.65
N ARG A 39 -3.42 -3.28 -9.12
CA ARG A 39 -3.96 -4.48 -8.45
C ARG A 39 -3.42 -4.61 -7.03
N ASP A 40 -2.12 -4.50 -6.85
CA ASP A 40 -1.48 -4.69 -5.55
C ASP A 40 -1.99 -3.69 -4.50
N VAL A 41 -2.29 -2.45 -4.89
CA VAL A 41 -2.74 -1.39 -3.98
C VAL A 41 -4.25 -1.37 -3.82
N TYR A 42 -4.99 -1.37 -4.93
CA TYR A 42 -6.44 -1.13 -4.97
C TYR A 42 -7.28 -2.40 -5.08
N GLY A 43 -6.66 -3.55 -5.30
CA GLY A 43 -7.36 -4.81 -5.48
C GLY A 43 -8.08 -4.93 -6.82
N ARG A 44 -9.04 -5.85 -6.88
CA ARG A 44 -9.90 -6.19 -8.03
C ARG A 44 -11.35 -6.26 -7.58
N ALA A 45 -12.26 -6.58 -8.49
CA ALA A 45 -13.66 -6.80 -8.15
C ALA A 45 -13.86 -7.90 -7.09
N ASP A 46 -12.97 -8.91 -7.07
CA ASP A 46 -12.98 -10.07 -6.19
C ASP A 46 -11.89 -10.03 -5.09
N GLU A 47 -11.02 -9.02 -5.09
CA GLU A 47 -9.91 -8.88 -4.13
C GLU A 47 -10.01 -7.53 -3.41
N PRO A 48 -10.01 -7.48 -2.06
CA PRO A 48 -10.08 -6.22 -1.33
C PRO A 48 -8.83 -5.37 -1.57
N SER A 49 -8.99 -4.04 -1.50
CA SER A 49 -7.84 -3.13 -1.49
C SER A 49 -6.99 -3.32 -0.23
N MET A 50 -5.71 -2.95 -0.32
CA MET A 50 -4.80 -3.04 0.84
C MET A 50 -5.26 -2.16 2.00
N ARG A 51 -5.96 -1.06 1.70
CA ARG A 51 -6.60 -0.21 2.71
C ARG A 51 -7.67 -0.96 3.50
N LEU A 52 -8.56 -1.69 2.82
CA LEU A 52 -9.59 -2.49 3.48
C LEU A 52 -8.94 -3.61 4.30
N ARG A 53 -7.99 -4.34 3.70
CA ARG A 53 -7.26 -5.41 4.38
C ARG A 53 -6.55 -4.94 5.65
N PHE A 54 -5.92 -3.77 5.60
CA PHE A 54 -5.29 -3.16 6.77
C PHE A 54 -6.31 -2.83 7.87
N ARG A 55 -7.48 -2.30 7.53
CA ARG A 55 -8.54 -1.97 8.51
C ARG A 55 -9.06 -3.23 9.21
N GLU A 56 -9.25 -4.32 8.48
CA GLU A 56 -9.67 -5.62 9.03
C GLU A 56 -8.69 -6.17 10.07
N LEU A 57 -7.39 -5.97 9.85
CA LEU A 57 -6.33 -6.51 10.69
C LEU A 57 -5.94 -5.60 11.87
N THR A 58 -6.41 -4.34 11.88
CA THR A 58 -6.08 -3.34 12.91
C THR A 58 -7.32 -2.74 13.62
N PRO A 59 -8.35 -3.53 13.98
CA PRO A 59 -9.58 -2.99 14.54
C PRO A 59 -9.32 -2.34 15.90
N GLY A 60 -9.55 -1.03 16.01
CA GLY A 60 -9.39 -0.27 17.25
C GLY A 60 -7.95 -0.22 17.78
N ALA A 61 -6.95 -0.50 16.94
CA ALA A 61 -5.55 -0.43 17.35
C ALA A 61 -5.09 1.03 17.46
N ASP A 62 -4.64 1.40 18.66
CA ASP A 62 -4.02 2.70 18.95
C ASP A 62 -2.50 2.54 19.01
N ASP A 63 -1.87 2.68 17.85
CA ASP A 63 -0.43 2.59 17.67
C ASP A 63 0.00 3.69 16.68
N PRO A 64 1.07 4.47 16.98
CA PRO A 64 1.51 5.55 16.11
C PRO A 64 1.93 5.10 14.70
N VAL A 65 2.57 3.94 14.58
CA VAL A 65 2.99 3.36 13.29
C VAL A 65 1.77 2.93 12.49
N LEU A 66 0.79 2.30 13.15
CA LEU A 66 -0.47 1.93 12.47
C LEU A 66 -1.26 3.16 12.05
N THR A 67 -1.24 4.23 12.85
CA THR A 67 -1.86 5.51 12.49
C THR A 67 -1.17 6.14 11.27
N ALA A 68 0.15 6.11 11.21
CA ALA A 68 0.91 6.58 10.05
C ALA A 68 0.62 5.74 8.79
N CYS A 69 0.57 4.42 8.92
CA CYS A 69 0.19 3.52 7.82
C CYS A 69 -1.22 3.82 7.31
N ARG A 70 -2.17 4.05 8.21
CA ARG A 70 -3.55 4.40 7.86
C ARG A 70 -3.62 5.68 7.03
N ARG A 71 -2.85 6.71 7.42
CA ARG A 71 -2.76 7.98 6.67
C ARG A 71 -2.21 7.79 5.26
N GLU A 72 -1.16 6.98 5.10
CA GLU A 72 -0.62 6.68 3.76
C GLU A 72 -1.60 5.86 2.91
N LEU A 73 -2.33 4.92 3.50
CA LEU A 73 -3.35 4.13 2.81
C LEU A 73 -4.58 4.98 2.41
N ASP A 74 -4.97 5.93 3.25
CA ASP A 74 -6.03 6.90 2.91
C ASP A 74 -5.57 7.85 1.79
N ALA A 75 -4.31 8.30 1.82
CA ALA A 75 -3.74 9.10 0.74
C ALA A 75 -3.68 8.31 -0.58
N LEU A 76 -3.24 7.04 -0.55
CA LEU A 76 -3.29 6.14 -1.70
C LEU A 76 -4.70 6.02 -2.29
N ALA A 77 -5.73 5.90 -1.44
CA ALA A 77 -7.11 5.82 -1.90
C ALA A 77 -7.56 7.09 -2.67
N SER A 78 -7.06 8.27 -2.29
CA SER A 78 -7.38 9.51 -3.00
C SER A 78 -6.76 9.60 -4.40
N LEU A 79 -5.71 8.80 -4.67
CA LEU A 79 -5.02 8.74 -5.96
C LEU A 79 -5.63 7.73 -6.94
N GLU A 80 -6.64 6.95 -6.52
CA GLU A 80 -7.10 5.80 -7.31
C GLU A 80 -7.63 6.17 -8.70
N SER A 81 -8.50 7.19 -8.78
CA SER A 81 -9.07 7.63 -10.05
C SER A 81 -8.01 8.10 -11.06
N PRO A 82 -7.12 9.06 -10.74
CA PRO A 82 -6.06 9.45 -11.66
C PRO A 82 -5.06 8.32 -11.97
N ALA A 83 -4.75 7.45 -10.99
CA ALA A 83 -3.85 6.31 -11.22
C ALA A 83 -4.45 5.31 -12.22
N ARG A 84 -5.77 5.03 -12.13
CA ARG A 84 -6.49 4.18 -13.08
C ARG A 84 -6.66 4.82 -14.45
N ALA A 85 -6.65 6.15 -14.54
CA ALA A 85 -6.61 6.88 -15.80
C ALA A 85 -5.22 6.82 -16.48
N GLY A 86 -4.20 6.27 -15.80
CA GLY A 86 -2.86 6.10 -16.35
C GLY A 86 -1.95 7.32 -16.18
N ASP A 87 -2.28 8.25 -15.29
CA ASP A 87 -1.44 9.40 -15.01
C ASP A 87 -0.06 8.98 -14.45
N ALA A 88 1.02 9.36 -15.14
CA ALA A 88 2.36 8.85 -14.86
C ALA A 88 2.94 9.38 -13.53
N GLU A 89 2.65 10.63 -13.19
CA GLU A 89 3.09 11.22 -11.92
C GLU A 89 2.36 10.55 -10.75
N THR A 90 1.05 10.37 -10.89
CA THR A 90 0.23 9.66 -9.90
C THR A 90 0.70 8.22 -9.71
N LEU A 91 1.00 7.48 -10.78
CA LEU A 91 1.51 6.11 -10.67
C LEU A 91 2.86 6.05 -9.92
N THR A 92 3.73 7.03 -10.15
CA THR A 92 5.00 7.17 -9.42
C THR A 92 4.74 7.43 -7.94
N GLU A 93 3.81 8.34 -7.62
CA GLU A 93 3.42 8.62 -6.24
C GLU A 93 2.81 7.39 -5.55
N VAL A 94 1.97 6.62 -6.25
CA VAL A 94 1.40 5.37 -5.74
C VAL A 94 2.50 4.38 -5.38
N ALA A 95 3.50 4.18 -6.25
CA ALA A 95 4.63 3.30 -5.97
C ALA A 95 5.44 3.75 -4.75
N ASP A 96 5.74 5.05 -4.65
CA ASP A 96 6.48 5.61 -3.52
C ASP A 96 5.73 5.46 -2.19
N ARG A 97 4.42 5.75 -2.16
CA ARG A 97 3.57 5.61 -0.97
C ARG A 97 3.41 4.14 -0.56
N ALA A 98 3.20 3.23 -1.50
CA ALA A 98 3.15 1.80 -1.24
C ALA A 98 4.45 1.30 -0.58
N ARG A 99 5.62 1.74 -1.07
CA ARG A 99 6.92 1.46 -0.45
C ARG A 99 7.03 2.04 0.95
N ARG A 100 6.53 3.26 1.20
CA ARG A 100 6.50 3.85 2.55
C ARG A 100 5.70 2.99 3.53
N VAL A 101 4.51 2.53 3.14
CA VAL A 101 3.69 1.62 3.98
C VAL A 101 4.45 0.34 4.30
N ALA A 102 5.00 -0.34 3.29
CA ALA A 102 5.75 -1.57 3.49
C ALA A 102 6.96 -1.39 4.42
N ARG A 103 7.68 -0.27 4.27
CA ARG A 103 8.81 0.08 5.13
C ARG A 103 8.37 0.28 6.59
N MET A 104 7.33 1.07 6.82
CA MET A 104 6.80 1.32 8.17
C MET A 104 6.42 0.01 8.87
N LEU A 105 5.75 -0.91 8.17
CA LEU A 105 5.36 -2.20 8.73
C LEU A 105 6.54 -3.12 9.00
N ARG A 106 7.56 -3.10 8.13
CA ARG A 106 8.80 -3.86 8.33
C ARG A 106 9.57 -3.38 9.56
N GLU A 107 9.64 -2.06 9.75
CA GLU A 107 10.39 -1.40 10.82
C GLU A 107 9.60 -1.29 12.13
N TRP A 108 8.32 -1.69 12.15
CA TRP A 108 7.47 -1.69 13.34
C TRP A 108 7.93 -2.73 14.37
N THR A 109 8.88 -2.37 15.25
CA THR A 109 9.42 -3.21 16.31
C THR A 109 8.54 -3.22 17.57
N PRO A 110 8.60 -4.28 18.42
CA PRO A 110 7.86 -4.43 19.68
C PRO A 110 7.76 -3.18 20.52
#